data_AF-A0AA40J8R3-F1
#
_entry.id   AF-A0AA40J8R3-F1
#
_cell.length_a   1.000
_cell.length_b   1.000
_cell.length_c   1.000
_cell.angle_alpha   90.00
_cell.angle_beta   90.00
_cell.angle_gamma   90.00
#
_symmetry.space_group_name_H-M   'P 1'
#
loop_
_entity.id
_entity.type
_entity.pdbx_description
1 polymer ?
#
loop_
_entity_poly.entity_id
_entity_poly.type
_entity_poly.pdbx_seq_one_letter_code
_entity_poly.pdbx_strand_id
1 'polypeptide(L)'
;MSFGKPTVEELRNRILRQLEWRGPTTEVASVWRGYLAALIEWGLLDVADHEALISLLPVKGAKEAVELSADEPLDRESEIYIDEKMKLDRDKWK
;
A
#
# COMPACT_ATOMS: atom_id res chain seq x y z
N MET A 1 26.62 -10.18 3.50
CA MET A 1 25.83 -9.55 2.42
C MET A 1 25.14 -8.34 3.00
N SER A 2 25.57 -7.12 2.67
CA SER A 2 24.74 -5.94 2.89
C SER A 2 23.78 -5.85 1.71
N PHE A 3 22.50 -6.17 1.93
CA PHE A 3 21.49 -5.77 0.97
C PHE A 3 21.39 -4.25 1.06
N GLY A 4 21.76 -3.55 -0.01
CA GLY A 4 21.52 -2.10 -0.10
C GLY A 4 20.02 -1.82 0.03
N LYS A 5 19.66 -0.60 0.47
CA LYS A 5 18.25 -0.19 0.50
C LYS A 5 17.66 -0.34 -0.91
N PRO A 6 16.45 -0.91 -1.07
CA PRO A 6 15.84 -1.04 -2.38
C PRO A 6 15.55 0.35 -2.97
N THR A 7 15.76 0.52 -4.27
CA THR A 7 15.38 1.75 -4.97
C THR A 7 13.87 1.78 -5.20
N VAL A 8 13.31 2.97 -5.47
CA VAL A 8 11.89 3.14 -5.82
C VAL A 8 11.52 2.31 -7.05
N GLU A 9 12.40 2.24 -8.04
CA GLU A 9 12.20 1.42 -9.24
C GLU A 9 12.18 -0.07 -8.91
N GLU A 10 13.07 -0.55 -8.03
CA GLU A 10 13.06 -1.93 -7.57
C GLU A 10 11.77 -2.27 -6.81
N LEU A 11 11.29 -1.38 -5.94
CA LEU A 11 10.03 -1.54 -5.21
C LEU A 11 8.85 -1.61 -6.19
N ARG A 12 8.75 -0.67 -7.13
CA ARG A 12 7.72 -0.65 -8.18
C ARG A 12 7.71 -1.96 -8.95
N ASN A 13 8.87 -2.42 -9.41
CA ASN A 13 8.98 -3.65 -10.19
C ASN A 13 8.61 -4.90 -9.38
N ARG A 14 8.92 -4.93 -8.08
CA ARG A 14 8.51 -6.03 -7.19
C ARG A 14 6.99 -6.04 -6.94
N ILE A 15 6.38 -4.88 -6.74
CA ILE A 15 4.92 -4.74 -6.61
C ILE A 15 4.22 -5.30 -7.85
N LEU A 16 4.61 -4.81 -9.03
CA LEU A 16 4.00 -5.22 -10.29
C LEU A 16 4.12 -6.72 -10.54
N ARG A 17 5.30 -7.32 -10.28
CA ARG A 17 5.48 -8.77 -10.39
C ARG A 17 4.61 -9.55 -9.43
N GLN A 18 4.48 -9.11 -8.18
CA GLN A 18 3.62 -9.85 -7.24
C GLN A 18 2.13 -9.74 -7.63
N LEU A 19 1.70 -8.58 -8.10
CA LEU A 19 0.34 -8.39 -8.64
C LEU A 19 0.09 -9.31 -9.84
N GLU A 20 1.08 -9.50 -10.72
CA GLU A 20 1.00 -10.46 -11.83
C GLU A 20 0.88 -11.90 -11.33
N TRP A 21 1.70 -12.30 -10.36
CA TRP A 21 1.76 -13.70 -9.89
C TRP A 21 0.59 -14.11 -8.99
N ARG A 22 0.04 -13.19 -8.21
CA ARG A 22 -0.96 -13.47 -7.17
C ARG A 22 -2.29 -12.74 -7.38
N GLY A 23 -2.32 -11.74 -8.26
CA GLY A 23 -3.46 -10.87 -8.47
C GLY A 23 -3.56 -9.72 -7.45
N PRO A 24 -4.47 -8.76 -7.70
CA PRO A 24 -4.74 -7.61 -6.83
C PRO A 24 -5.65 -8.00 -5.64
N THR A 25 -5.17 -8.89 -4.78
CA THR A 25 -5.91 -9.36 -3.59
C THR A 25 -5.68 -8.44 -2.39
N THR A 26 -6.53 -8.57 -1.37
CA THR A 26 -6.39 -7.84 -0.10
C THR A 26 -5.07 -8.18 0.58
N GLU A 27 -4.65 -9.44 0.56
CA GLU A 27 -3.42 -9.93 1.17
C GLU A 27 -2.19 -9.30 0.52
N VAL A 28 -2.14 -9.29 -0.83
CA VAL A 28 -1.02 -8.66 -1.57
C VAL A 28 -0.94 -7.17 -1.26
N ALA A 29 -2.09 -6.48 -1.27
CA ALA A 29 -2.14 -5.05 -0.99
C ALA A 29 -1.71 -4.73 0.45
N SER A 30 -2.21 -5.48 1.44
CA SER A 30 -1.92 -5.25 2.85
C SER A 30 -0.44 -5.48 3.17
N VAL A 31 0.17 -6.54 2.62
CA VAL A 31 1.60 -6.83 2.80
C VAL A 31 2.45 -5.68 2.24
N TRP A 32 2.14 -5.21 1.04
CA TRP A 32 2.89 -4.10 0.45
C TRP A 32 2.67 -2.78 1.19
N ARG A 33 1.44 -2.47 1.62
CA ARG A 33 1.16 -1.27 2.40
C ARG A 33 1.94 -1.26 3.71
N GLY A 34 1.93 -2.36 4.46
CA GLY A 34 2.71 -2.47 5.70
C GLY A 34 4.22 -2.36 5.46
N TYR A 35 4.74 -3.01 4.40
CA TYR A 35 6.15 -2.90 4.05
C TYR A 35 6.56 -1.46 3.67
N LEU A 36 5.74 -0.78 2.87
CA LEU A 36 5.99 0.60 2.45
C LEU A 36 5.84 1.61 3.59
N ALA A 37 4.90 1.39 4.51
CA ALA A 37 4.73 2.21 5.73
C ALA A 37 5.99 2.15 6.60
N ALA A 38 6.50 0.94 6.87
CA ALA A 38 7.75 0.77 7.63
C ALA A 38 8.96 1.46 6.95
N LEU A 39 9.02 1.46 5.62
CA LEU A 39 10.09 2.16 4.88
C LEU A 39 10.01 3.69 5.04
N ILE A 40 8.81 4.29 5.10
CA ILE A 40 8.70 5.72 5.43
C ILE A 40 9.09 5.95 6.89
N GLU A 41 8.54 5.18 7.83
CA GLU A 41 8.77 5.37 9.27
C GLU A 41 10.26 5.33 9.63
N TRP A 42 11.04 4.52 8.92
CA TRP A 42 12.49 4.42 9.10
C TRP A 42 13.31 5.39 8.26
N GLY A 43 12.68 6.32 7.54
CA GLY A 43 13.35 7.32 6.70
C GLY A 43 14.07 6.71 5.48
N LEU A 44 13.61 5.54 5.02
CA LEU A 44 14.17 4.84 3.86
C LEU A 44 13.41 5.15 2.56
N LEU A 45 12.23 5.74 2.66
CA LEU A 45 11.36 6.11 1.55
C LEU A 45 10.72 7.48 1.82
N ASP A 46 10.73 8.37 0.82
CA ASP A 46 10.08 9.67 0.94
C ASP A 46 8.56 9.55 0.78
N VAL A 47 7.82 10.49 1.37
CA VAL A 47 6.34 10.50 1.34
C VAL A 47 5.81 10.47 -0.11
N ALA A 48 6.42 11.25 -1.01
CA ALA A 48 6.01 11.30 -2.42
C ALA A 48 6.22 9.95 -3.13
N ASP A 49 7.33 9.28 -2.87
CA ASP A 49 7.62 7.96 -3.46
C ASP A 49 6.69 6.89 -2.88
N HIS A 50 6.38 6.96 -1.59
CA HIS A 50 5.39 6.11 -0.97
C HIS A 50 4.01 6.28 -1.61
N GLU A 51 3.52 7.50 -1.76
CA GLU A 51 2.23 7.80 -2.41
C GLU A 51 2.19 7.23 -3.84
N ALA A 52 3.27 7.40 -4.59
CA ALA A 52 3.39 6.84 -5.93
C ALA A 52 3.33 5.30 -5.91
N LEU A 53 4.01 4.64 -4.97
CA LEU A 53 4.04 3.18 -4.87
C LEU A 53 2.71 2.59 -4.39
N ILE A 54 2.04 3.18 -3.40
CA ILE A 54 0.73 2.70 -2.92
C ILE A 54 -0.37 2.88 -3.97
N SER A 55 -0.22 3.82 -4.91
CA SER A 55 -1.16 4.02 -6.02
C SER A 55 -1.22 2.86 -7.02
N LEU A 56 -0.18 2.00 -7.00
CA LEU A 56 -0.10 0.77 -7.80
C LEU A 56 -0.95 -0.35 -7.21
N LEU A 57 -1.29 -0.28 -5.92
CA LEU A 57 -2.03 -1.30 -5.20
C LEU A 57 -3.54 -1.02 -5.28
N PRO A 58 -4.39 -2.06 -5.20
CA PRO A 58 -5.81 -1.84 -4.97
C PRO A 58 -6.04 -1.14 -3.62
N VAL A 59 -7.20 -0.51 -3.48
CA VAL A 59 -7.60 0.20 -2.24
C VAL A 59 -7.95 -0.79 -1.11
N LYS A 60 -8.10 -2.09 -1.42
CA LYS A 60 -8.24 -3.15 -0.41
C LYS A 60 -7.05 -3.12 0.57
N GLY A 61 -7.30 -3.39 1.85
CA GLY A 61 -6.26 -3.36 2.89
C GLY A 61 -5.87 -1.95 3.34
N ALA A 62 -6.54 -0.89 2.84
CA ALA A 62 -6.21 0.49 3.20
C ALA A 62 -6.65 0.87 4.63
N LYS A 63 -7.76 0.29 5.13
CA LYS A 63 -8.21 0.54 6.51
C LYS A 63 -7.17 0.02 7.50
N GLU A 64 -6.77 -1.23 7.32
CA GLU A 64 -5.79 -1.92 8.15
C GLU A 64 -4.43 -1.21 8.13
N ALA A 65 -4.02 -0.66 6.98
CA ALA A 65 -2.78 0.10 6.86
C ALA A 65 -2.83 1.45 7.61
N VAL A 66 -3.97 2.14 7.58
CA VAL A 66 -4.17 3.39 8.32
C VAL A 66 -4.18 3.12 9.82
N GLU A 67 -4.93 2.11 10.26
CA GLU A 67 -4.94 1.64 11.66
C GLU A 67 -3.53 1.29 12.15
N LEU A 68 -2.76 0.53 11.36
CA LEU A 68 -1.39 0.14 11.71
C LEU A 68 -0.48 1.37 11.86
N SER A 69 -0.63 2.37 11.00
CA SER A 69 0.22 3.57 11.00
C SER A 69 -0.18 4.57 12.10
N ALA A 70 -1.47 4.67 12.39
CA ALA A 70 -2.01 5.56 13.42
C ALA A 70 -1.93 4.97 14.84
N ASP A 71 -1.79 3.64 14.95
CA ASP A 71 -1.94 2.87 16.19
C ASP A 71 -3.29 3.12 16.90
N GLU A 72 -4.32 3.45 16.10
CA GLU A 72 -5.66 3.79 16.56
C GLU A 72 -6.72 3.28 15.57
N PRO A 73 -7.95 2.96 16.03
CA PRO A 73 -9.06 2.60 15.14
C PRO A 73 -9.39 3.75 14.18
N LEU A 74 -9.85 3.41 12.96
CA LEU A 74 -10.34 4.44 12.04
C LEU A 74 -11.53 5.21 12.63
N ASP A 75 -11.51 6.52 12.44
CA ASP A 75 -12.70 7.34 12.63
C ASP A 75 -13.72 7.09 11.51
N ARG A 76 -14.96 7.49 11.75
CA ARG A 76 -16.09 7.24 10.84
C ARG A 76 -15.95 7.97 9.50
N GLU A 77 -15.35 9.16 9.47
CA GLU A 77 -15.18 9.92 8.23
C GLU A 77 -14.13 9.25 7.33
N SER A 78 -13.00 8.85 7.93
CA SER A 78 -11.96 8.06 7.29
C SER A 78 -12.51 6.74 6.74
N GLU A 79 -13.36 6.05 7.51
CA GLU A 79 -13.96 4.80 7.07
C GLU A 79 -14.83 4.97 5.82
N ILE A 80 -15.72 5.97 5.84
CA ILE A 80 -16.61 6.29 4.70
C ILE A 80 -15.79 6.64 3.46
N TYR A 81 -14.75 7.46 3.63
CA TYR A 81 -13.87 7.86 2.53
C TYR A 81 -13.20 6.65 1.87
N ILE A 82 -12.65 5.73 2.66
CA ILE A 82 -12.00 4.54 2.13
C ILE A 82 -13.02 3.63 1.44
N ASP A 83 -14.22 3.46 2.00
CA ASP A 83 -15.28 2.64 1.39
C ASP A 83 -15.73 3.19 0.03
N GLU A 84 -15.84 4.51 -0.13
CA GLU A 84 -16.12 5.14 -1.42
C GLU A 84 -14.99 4.90 -2.42
N LYS A 85 -13.74 5.03 -1.99
CA LYS A 85 -12.57 4.72 -2.83
C LYS A 85 -12.52 3.25 -3.23
N MET A 86 -12.86 2.32 -2.33
CA MET A 86 -12.93 0.89 -2.63
C MET A 86 -14.02 0.56 -3.66
N LYS A 87 -15.15 1.28 -3.64
CA LYS A 87 -16.20 1.13 -4.67
C LYS A 87 -15.69 1.53 -6.04
N LEU A 88 -15.00 2.67 -6.15
CA LEU A 88 -14.42 3.15 -7.42
C LEU A 88 -13.27 2.26 -7.90
N ASP A 89 -12.40 1.82 -7.00
CA ASP A 89 -11.26 0.96 -7.32
C ASP A 89 -11.69 -0.43 -7.79
N ARG A 90 -12.84 -0.93 -7.33
CA ARG A 90 -13.41 -2.20 -7.82
C ARG A 90 -13.56 -2.19 -9.35
N ASP A 91 -13.91 -1.05 -9.95
CA ASP A 91 -14.08 -0.95 -11.40
C ASP A 91 -12.75 -0.95 -12.16
N LYS A 92 -11.65 -0.59 -11.51
CA LYS A 92 -10.28 -0.59 -12.07
C LYS A 92 -9.66 -1.99 -12.14
N TRP A 93 -10.05 -2.89 -11.24
CA TRP A 93 -9.48 -4.25 -11.09
C TRP A 93 -10.48 -5.38 -11.42
N LYS A 94 -11.57 -5.06 -12.12
CA LYS A 94 -12.46 -6.03 -12.77
C LYS A 94 -11.79 -6.64 -14.00
#